data_AF-A0A969UY83-F1
#
_entry.id   AF-A0A969UY83-F1
#
_cell.length_a   1.000
_cell.length_b   1.000
_cell.length_c   1.000
_cell.angle_alpha   90.00
_cell.angle_beta   90.00
_cell.angle_gamma   90.00
#
_symmetry.space_group_name_H-M   'P 1'
#
loop_
_entity.id
_entity.type
_entity.pdbx_description
1 polymer ?
#
loop_
_entity_poly.entity_id
_entity_poly.type
_entity_poly.pdbx_seq_one_letter_code
_entity_poly.pdbx_strand_id
1 'polypeptide(L)'
;MDQPSLTIAIESLPNDRYSLIQPFMPRSLPAWLLDQQNTPQMMQLETGELIIPISSRGTVSEDLRGRVSLANPLQFVLQLRRSLAGLPILESNFHPQCSGKEFSLALIRGWSLEELESLEIVCSHVGLAYSALYWRQRLEQSRQQAALIARISRLLNSTLNPDEVVGRIVAELGYGLRCDRSILVDLRDDPVTILAVWDYPERRLLPLEGRQIYRTYWQNIIDMFMQGGASYLQMGVHDPQPDPLQDWMHSIEIMSVLLVPLFIQEEFLGQLC
;
A
#
# COMPACT_ATOMS: atom_id res chain seq x y z
N MET A 1 -22.27 -35.34 31.75
CA MET A 1 -21.11 -34.44 31.71
C MET A 1 -21.28 -33.59 30.46
N ASP A 2 -22.02 -32.50 30.59
CA ASP A 2 -22.35 -31.58 29.49
C ASP A 2 -21.47 -30.33 29.63
N GLN A 3 -20.73 -30.00 28.56
CA GLN A 3 -20.05 -28.71 28.43
C GLN A 3 -20.93 -27.75 27.62
N PRO A 4 -21.16 -26.51 28.06
CA PRO A 4 -21.84 -25.52 27.25
C PRO A 4 -20.87 -24.94 26.21
N SER A 5 -21.25 -25.05 24.93
CA SER A 5 -20.58 -24.40 23.81
C SER A 5 -20.98 -22.92 23.78
N LEU A 6 -20.00 -22.03 23.96
CA LEU A 6 -20.20 -20.58 23.88
C LEU A 6 -20.14 -20.15 22.40
N THR A 7 -21.28 -20.20 21.74
CA THR A 7 -21.46 -19.64 20.40
C THR A 7 -21.57 -18.11 20.52
N ILE A 8 -20.48 -17.41 20.22
CA ILE A 8 -20.51 -15.94 20.06
C ILE A 8 -21.21 -15.67 18.72
N ALA A 9 -22.51 -15.40 18.78
CA ALA A 9 -23.24 -14.80 17.68
C ALA A 9 -22.69 -13.39 17.46
N ILE A 10 -22.00 -13.18 16.35
CA ILE A 10 -21.68 -11.83 15.87
C ILE A 10 -22.97 -11.29 15.26
N GLU A 11 -23.81 -10.68 16.10
CA GLU A 11 -24.92 -9.85 15.63
C GLU A 11 -24.33 -8.75 14.72
N SER A 12 -24.85 -8.69 13.50
CA SER A 12 -24.53 -7.66 12.53
C SER A 12 -24.94 -6.30 13.09
N LEU A 13 -23.96 -5.55 13.60
CA LEU A 13 -24.12 -4.16 14.01
C LEU A 13 -24.50 -3.30 12.78
N PRO A 14 -25.40 -2.32 12.94
CA PRO A 14 -25.85 -1.46 11.84
C PRO A 14 -24.69 -0.63 11.28
N ASN A 15 -24.61 -0.58 9.94
CA ASN A 15 -23.55 -0.04 9.10
C ASN A 15 -23.23 1.47 9.28
N ASP A 16 -24.01 2.21 10.06
CA ASP A 16 -23.93 3.68 10.13
C ASP A 16 -22.85 4.25 11.06
N ARG A 17 -22.19 3.42 11.90
CA ARG A 17 -21.21 3.91 12.89
C ARG A 17 -19.76 4.01 12.38
N TYR A 18 -19.47 3.57 11.15
CA TYR A 18 -18.12 3.68 10.56
C TYR A 18 -17.84 5.04 9.90
N SER A 19 -18.80 5.96 9.91
CA SER A 19 -18.69 7.33 9.34
C SER A 19 -17.70 8.26 10.07
N LEU A 20 -17.06 7.80 11.16
CA LEU A 20 -16.15 8.60 11.97
C LEU A 20 -14.66 8.45 11.62
N ILE A 21 -14.31 7.54 10.71
CA ILE A 21 -12.91 7.39 10.25
C ILE A 21 -12.71 8.25 9.00
N GLN A 22 -12.34 9.52 9.20
CA GLN A 22 -11.94 10.37 8.08
C GLN A 22 -10.44 10.20 7.81
N PRO A 23 -10.03 9.84 6.58
CA PRO A 23 -8.62 9.82 6.22
C PRO A 23 -8.07 11.25 6.25
N PHE A 24 -7.08 11.48 7.09
CA PHE A 24 -6.38 12.76 7.17
C PHE A 24 -5.33 12.83 6.04
N MET A 25 -5.61 13.64 5.01
CA MET A 25 -4.73 13.88 3.86
C MET A 25 -4.26 15.34 3.86
N PRO A 26 -3.27 15.71 4.70
CA PRO A 26 -2.84 17.10 4.79
C PRO A 26 -2.01 17.49 3.56
N ARG A 27 -2.18 18.72 3.07
CA ARG A 27 -1.36 19.29 1.97
C ARG A 27 0.12 19.46 2.37
N SER A 28 0.39 19.59 3.67
CA SER A 28 1.72 19.62 4.27
C SER A 28 1.66 19.00 5.66
N LEU A 29 2.70 18.24 6.06
CA LEU A 29 2.74 17.60 7.37
C LEU A 29 2.87 18.67 8.47
N PRO A 30 2.00 18.68 9.50
CA PRO A 30 2.14 19.58 10.63
C PRO A 30 3.48 19.37 11.36
N ALA A 31 4.08 20.44 11.88
CA ALA A 31 5.36 20.38 12.59
C ALA A 31 5.34 19.38 13.76
N TRP A 32 4.24 19.34 14.53
CA TRP A 32 4.08 18.40 15.63
C TRP A 32 4.14 16.93 15.18
N LEU A 33 3.71 16.61 13.95
CA LEU A 33 3.73 15.24 13.44
C LEU A 33 5.16 14.82 13.07
N LEU A 34 5.98 15.75 12.58
CA LEU A 34 7.41 15.53 12.35
C LEU A 34 8.14 15.33 13.68
N ASP A 35 7.77 16.09 14.72
CA ASP A 35 8.32 15.89 16.07
C ASP A 35 7.97 14.50 16.61
N GLN A 36 6.73 14.03 16.40
CA GLN A 36 6.30 12.68 16.79
C GLN A 36 7.03 11.56 16.05
N GLN A 37 7.47 11.78 14.81
CA GLN A 37 8.30 10.80 14.09
C GLN A 37 9.68 10.63 14.73
N ASN A 38 10.26 11.72 15.22
CA ASN A 38 11.59 11.73 15.82
C ASN A 38 11.56 11.32 17.30
N THR A 39 10.52 11.72 18.03
CA THR A 39 10.37 11.46 19.46
C THR A 39 8.89 11.19 19.75
N PRO A 40 8.44 9.94 19.61
CA PRO A 40 7.07 9.55 19.90
C PRO A 40 6.76 9.77 21.38
N GLN A 41 5.96 10.80 21.68
CA GLN A 41 5.50 11.10 23.03
C GLN A 41 4.04 11.56 23.05
N MET A 42 3.32 11.25 24.12
CA MET A 42 1.96 11.77 24.27
C MET A 42 2.00 13.30 24.37
N MET A 43 1.15 14.00 23.62
CA MET A 43 1.08 15.47 23.65
C MET A 43 -0.35 15.98 23.47
N GLN A 44 -0.66 17.16 23.99
CA GLN A 44 -1.94 17.85 23.78
C GLN A 44 -1.73 19.01 22.80
N LEU A 45 -2.55 19.08 21.75
CA LEU A 45 -2.54 20.21 20.82
C LEU A 45 -3.17 21.44 21.47
N GLU A 46 -2.90 22.63 20.92
CA GLU A 46 -3.55 23.88 21.32
C GLU A 46 -5.08 23.82 21.18
N THR A 47 -5.58 22.97 20.28
CA THR A 47 -7.01 22.67 20.08
C THR A 47 -7.62 21.88 21.24
N GLY A 48 -6.82 21.41 22.20
CA GLY A 48 -7.22 20.58 23.33
C GLY A 48 -7.25 19.07 23.03
N GLU A 49 -6.98 18.68 21.78
CA GLU A 49 -6.96 17.28 21.35
C GLU A 49 -5.72 16.56 21.86
N LEU A 50 -5.91 15.32 22.30
CA LEU A 50 -4.84 14.47 22.80
C LEU A 50 -4.28 13.62 21.67
N ILE A 51 -2.96 13.67 21.51
CA ILE A 51 -2.20 12.93 20.52
C ILE A 51 -1.46 11.81 21.23
N ILE A 52 -1.75 10.57 20.82
CA ILE A 52 -1.13 9.38 21.39
C ILE A 52 -0.38 8.64 20.28
N PRO A 53 0.96 8.62 20.33
CA PRO A 53 1.74 7.87 19.39
C PRO A 53 1.63 6.38 19.68
N ILE A 54 1.38 5.61 18.63
CA ILE A 54 1.46 4.15 18.69
C ILE A 54 2.74 3.74 17.99
N SER A 55 3.69 3.23 18.78
CA SER A 55 5.00 2.80 18.29
C SER A 55 5.10 1.28 18.26
N SER A 56 5.87 0.79 17.29
CA SER A 56 6.19 -0.63 17.17
C SER A 56 7.12 -1.03 18.31
N ARG A 57 6.61 -1.68 19.35
CA ARG A 57 7.47 -2.30 20.36
C ARG A 57 8.10 -3.55 19.75
N GLY A 58 9.39 -3.50 19.42
CA GLY A 58 10.20 -4.71 19.23
C GLY A 58 10.85 -4.97 17.88
N THR A 59 11.04 -3.97 17.01
CA THR A 59 12.00 -4.14 15.91
C THR A 59 13.41 -3.83 16.42
N VAL A 60 14.13 -4.86 16.85
CA VAL A 60 15.58 -4.74 17.05
C VAL A 60 16.20 -4.50 15.67
N SER A 61 16.53 -3.25 15.38
CA SER A 61 17.29 -2.91 14.18
C SER A 61 18.77 -2.96 14.56
N GLU A 62 19.47 -4.01 14.12
CA GLU A 62 20.93 -4.04 14.16
C GLU A 62 21.45 -3.06 13.10
N ASP A 63 22.06 -1.97 13.55
CA ASP A 63 22.78 -1.08 12.65
C ASP A 63 24.06 -1.77 12.15
N LEU A 64 24.58 -1.38 10.98
CA LEU A 64 25.78 -1.97 10.34
C LEU A 64 27.05 -1.94 11.22
N ARG A 65 26.99 -1.24 12.35
CA ARG A 65 28.06 -1.11 13.36
C ARG A 65 27.82 -1.95 14.63
N GLY A 66 26.83 -2.85 14.63
CA GLY A 66 26.50 -3.70 15.78
C GLY A 66 25.92 -2.95 16.98
N ARG A 67 25.43 -1.71 16.78
CA ARG A 67 24.68 -0.99 17.81
C ARG A 67 23.22 -1.41 17.72
N VAL A 68 22.74 -2.03 18.79
CA VAL A 68 21.30 -2.25 19.00
C VAL A 68 20.66 -0.90 19.28
N SER A 69 20.06 -0.31 18.25
CA SER A 69 19.18 0.84 18.44
C SER A 69 17.76 0.31 18.55
N LEU A 70 17.15 0.45 19.73
CA LEU A 70 15.72 0.26 19.91
C LEU A 70 15.00 1.48 19.32
N ALA A 71 15.07 1.64 18.00
CA ALA A 71 14.18 2.52 17.30
C ALA A 71 12.79 1.87 17.35
N ASN A 72 11.87 2.46 18.09
CA ASN A 72 10.45 2.11 18.05
C ASN A 72 9.81 3.03 16.99
N PRO A 73 9.80 2.65 15.70
CA PRO A 73 9.24 3.51 14.68
C PRO A 73 7.77 3.78 15.01
N LEU A 74 7.37 5.05 14.90
CA LEU A 74 5.98 5.46 14.99
C LEU A 74 5.19 4.70 13.91
N GLN A 75 4.23 3.87 14.30
CA GLN A 75 3.37 3.15 13.37
C GLN A 75 2.23 4.06 12.91
N PHE A 76 1.54 4.68 13.86
CA PHE A 76 0.46 5.62 13.63
C PHE A 76 0.23 6.48 14.87
N VAL A 77 -0.61 7.49 14.73
CA VAL A 77 -0.98 8.41 15.80
C VAL A 77 -2.48 8.37 15.99
N LEU A 78 -2.93 8.31 17.24
CA LEU A 78 -4.33 8.47 17.60
C LEU A 78 -4.58 9.90 18.06
N GLN A 79 -5.49 10.58 17.38
CA GLN A 79 -5.99 11.90 17.77
C GLN A 79 -7.33 11.73 18.46
N LEU A 80 -7.38 12.09 19.74
CA LEU A 80 -8.56 11.93 20.59
C LEU A 80 -9.09 13.29 20.96
N ARG A 81 -10.35 13.52 20.61
CA ARG A 81 -11.08 14.72 20.99
C ARG A 81 -12.06 14.38 22.10
N ARG A 82 -11.92 15.03 23.26
CA ARG A 82 -12.91 14.87 24.33
C ARG A 82 -14.19 15.59 23.92
N SER A 83 -15.32 14.89 24.03
CA SER A 83 -16.62 15.56 23.96
C SER A 83 -16.79 16.39 25.24
N LEU A 84 -16.74 17.72 25.12
CA LEU A 84 -16.90 18.66 26.24
C LEU A 84 -18.37 18.78 26.72
N ALA A 85 -19.21 17.78 26.46
CA ALA A 85 -20.59 17.77 26.90
C ALA A 85 -20.66 17.53 28.41
N GLY A 86 -20.50 18.60 29.21
CA GLY A 86 -20.95 18.63 30.61
C GLY A 86 -19.90 18.89 31.70
N LEU A 87 -18.65 19.25 31.40
CA LEU A 87 -17.67 19.60 32.44
C LEU A 87 -17.63 21.12 32.70
N PRO A 88 -17.66 21.57 33.97
CA PRO A 88 -17.54 22.99 34.28
C PRO A 88 -16.14 23.47 33.88
N ILE A 89 -16.11 24.48 33.00
CA ILE A 89 -14.89 25.16 32.56
C ILE A 89 -14.33 25.88 33.79
N LEU A 90 -13.33 25.30 34.44
CA LEU A 90 -12.53 26.03 35.42
C LEU A 90 -11.59 26.93 34.61
N GLU A 91 -11.95 28.21 34.46
CA GLU A 91 -11.07 29.24 33.90
C GLU A 91 -9.85 29.40 34.82
N SER A 92 -8.81 28.63 34.54
CA SER A 92 -7.52 28.71 35.20
C SER A 92 -6.64 29.69 34.41
N ASN A 93 -6.57 30.93 34.89
CA ASN A 93 -5.66 31.97 34.42
C ASN A 93 -4.20 31.54 34.68
N PHE A 94 -3.56 30.88 33.70
CA PHE A 94 -2.12 30.64 33.74
C PHE A 94 -1.47 30.95 32.38
N HIS A 95 -0.49 31.85 32.42
CA HIS A 95 0.39 32.18 31.31
C HIS A 95 1.33 31.01 30.99
N PRO A 96 1.58 30.70 29.69
CA PRO A 96 2.55 29.69 29.31
C PRO A 96 3.96 30.32 29.29
N GLN A 97 4.83 29.87 30.18
CA GLN A 97 6.28 29.98 29.96
C GLN A 97 6.82 28.58 29.68
N CYS A 98 7.00 28.28 28.39
CA CYS A 98 7.70 27.09 27.91
C CYS A 98 9.21 27.34 27.97
N SER A 99 9.90 26.68 28.89
CA SER A 99 11.32 26.35 28.76
C SER A 99 11.70 25.23 29.72
N GLY A 100 12.19 24.12 29.19
CA GLY A 100 13.00 23.16 29.95
C GLY A 100 12.35 21.85 30.35
N LYS A 101 12.51 20.85 29.47
CA LYS A 101 12.76 19.41 29.74
C LYS A 101 12.32 18.85 31.10
N GLU A 102 11.04 18.50 31.20
CA GLU A 102 10.52 17.27 31.79
C GLU A 102 9.00 17.28 31.57
N PHE A 103 8.54 16.57 30.55
CA PHE A 103 7.12 16.48 30.23
C PHE A 103 6.46 15.55 31.24
N SER A 104 6.11 16.10 32.41
CA SER A 104 5.37 15.36 33.43
C SER A 104 3.93 15.18 32.93
N LEU A 105 3.44 13.93 32.88
CA LEU A 105 2.06 13.57 32.52
C LEU A 105 0.99 14.37 33.31
N ALA A 106 1.39 15.04 34.38
CA ALA A 106 0.59 15.91 35.23
C ALA A 106 0.01 17.16 34.54
N LEU A 107 0.44 17.55 33.33
CA LEU A 107 0.01 18.81 32.71
C LEU A 107 -1.04 18.70 31.58
N ILE A 108 -1.51 17.50 31.24
CA ILE A 108 -2.51 17.32 30.17
C ILE A 108 -3.87 17.79 30.69
N ARG A 109 -4.30 18.98 30.24
CA ARG A 109 -5.46 19.68 30.79
C ARG A 109 -6.73 18.86 30.59
N GLY A 110 -7.44 18.64 31.70
CA GLY A 110 -8.73 17.97 31.71
C GLY A 110 -8.67 16.45 31.77
N TRP A 111 -7.50 15.81 31.69
CA TRP A 111 -7.37 14.36 31.81
C TRP A 111 -6.85 13.99 33.18
N SER A 112 -7.51 13.03 33.84
CA SER A 112 -7.01 12.43 35.08
C SER A 112 -5.89 11.43 34.77
N LEU A 113 -5.05 11.16 35.77
CA LEU A 113 -3.97 10.18 35.62
C LEU A 113 -4.52 8.78 35.30
N GLU A 114 -5.61 8.38 35.97
CA GLU A 114 -6.27 7.08 35.73
C GLU A 114 -6.84 6.97 34.30
N GLU A 115 -7.41 8.04 33.75
CA GLU A 115 -7.86 8.09 32.36
C GLU A 115 -6.68 7.93 31.39
N LEU A 116 -5.55 8.60 31.66
CA LEU A 116 -4.35 8.52 30.82
C LEU A 116 -3.71 7.12 30.85
N GLU A 117 -3.61 6.50 32.03
CA GLU A 117 -3.10 5.13 32.17
C GLU A 117 -4.01 4.12 31.46
N SER A 118 -5.32 4.25 31.64
CA SER A 118 -6.31 3.41 30.95
C SER A 118 -6.19 3.55 29.43
N LEU A 119 -5.99 4.78 28.96
CA LEU A 119 -5.88 5.09 27.56
C LEU A 119 -4.57 4.57 26.95
N GLU A 120 -3.46 4.63 27.69
CA GLU A 120 -2.19 4.02 27.28
C GLU A 120 -2.34 2.51 27.09
N ILE A 121 -3.02 1.82 28.01
CA ILE A 121 -3.28 0.37 27.92
C ILE A 121 -4.12 0.06 26.67
N VAL A 122 -5.22 0.80 26.46
CA VAL A 122 -6.08 0.62 25.28
C VAL A 122 -5.28 0.86 23.99
N CYS A 123 -4.51 1.93 23.95
CA CYS A 123 -3.65 2.29 22.82
C CYS A 123 -2.62 1.20 22.52
N SER A 124 -2.01 0.61 23.57
CA SER A 124 -1.10 -0.52 23.41
C SER A 124 -1.79 -1.74 22.77
N HIS A 125 -2.99 -2.09 23.23
CA HIS A 125 -3.76 -3.19 22.63
C HIS A 125 -4.17 -2.90 21.18
N VAL A 126 -4.55 -1.67 20.87
CA VAL A 126 -4.87 -1.24 19.51
C VAL A 126 -3.64 -1.35 18.60
N GLY A 127 -2.47 -0.95 19.08
CA GLY A 127 -1.21 -1.11 18.34
C GLY A 127 -0.87 -2.57 18.05
N LEU A 128 -1.06 -3.47 19.01
CA LEU A 128 -0.87 -4.91 18.83
C LEU A 128 -1.85 -5.49 17.81
N ALA A 129 -3.15 -5.15 17.93
CA ALA A 129 -4.18 -5.61 17.02
C ALA A 129 -3.92 -5.13 15.58
N TYR A 130 -3.56 -3.85 15.42
CA TYR A 130 -3.18 -3.27 14.13
C TYR A 130 -1.97 -4.01 13.54
N SER A 131 -0.91 -4.21 14.33
CA SER A 131 0.29 -4.93 13.88
C SER A 131 -0.06 -6.35 13.40
N ALA A 132 -0.89 -7.08 14.15
CA ALA A 132 -1.31 -8.43 13.78
C ALA A 132 -2.11 -8.45 12.47
N LEU A 133 -3.03 -7.50 12.28
CA LEU A 133 -3.80 -7.36 11.05
C LEU A 133 -2.90 -7.02 9.85
N TYR A 134 -1.97 -6.07 10.03
CA TYR A 134 -1.01 -5.68 9.02
C TYR A 134 -0.15 -6.87 8.56
N TRP A 135 0.42 -7.63 9.52
CA TRP A 135 1.22 -8.81 9.21
C TRP A 135 0.42 -9.92 8.55
N ARG A 136 -0.83 -10.13 8.99
CA ARG A 136 -1.72 -11.10 8.36
C ARG A 136 -2.01 -10.73 6.90
N GLN A 137 -2.31 -9.46 6.63
CA GLN A 137 -2.54 -8.99 5.25
C GLN A 137 -1.30 -9.19 4.39
N ARG A 138 -0.11 -8.86 4.91
CA ARG A 138 1.16 -9.03 4.18
C ARG A 138 1.49 -10.49 3.92
N LEU A 139 1.22 -11.37 4.89
CA LEU A 139 1.36 -12.82 4.71
C LEU A 139 0.40 -13.35 3.65
N GLU A 140 -0.86 -12.90 3.66
CA GLU A 140 -1.85 -13.32 2.67
C GLU A 140 -1.45 -12.88 1.26
N GLN A 141 -0.99 -11.63 1.09
CA GLN A 141 -0.44 -11.15 -0.18
C GLN A 141 0.76 -12.00 -0.65
N SER A 142 1.67 -12.34 0.26
CA SER A 142 2.82 -13.20 -0.07
C SER A 142 2.39 -14.61 -0.46
N ARG A 143 1.38 -15.19 0.20
CA ARG A 143 0.83 -16.51 -0.16
C ARG A 143 0.15 -16.47 -1.52
N GLN A 144 -0.59 -15.42 -1.84
CA GLN A 144 -1.21 -15.23 -3.15
C GLN A 144 -0.15 -15.14 -4.26
N GLN A 145 0.92 -14.36 -4.03
CA GLN A 145 2.07 -14.29 -4.95
C GLN A 145 2.73 -15.65 -5.15
N ALA A 146 3.04 -16.37 -4.06
CA ALA A 146 3.66 -17.69 -4.13
C ALA A 146 2.77 -18.72 -4.85
N ALA A 147 1.45 -18.68 -4.63
CA ALA A 147 0.49 -19.55 -5.30
C ALA A 147 0.41 -19.27 -6.80
N LEU A 148 0.44 -17.99 -7.20
CA LEU A 148 0.50 -17.57 -8.60
C LEU A 148 1.77 -18.09 -9.27
N ILE A 149 2.94 -17.87 -8.66
CA ILE A 149 4.23 -18.38 -9.15
C ILE A 149 4.17 -19.90 -9.30
N ALA A 150 3.71 -20.63 -8.28
CA ALA A 150 3.61 -22.08 -8.33
C ALA A 150 2.63 -22.61 -9.40
N ARG A 151 1.60 -21.83 -9.74
CA ARG A 151 0.67 -22.17 -10.83
C ARG A 151 1.32 -21.94 -12.19
N ILE A 152 1.98 -20.80 -12.38
CA ILE A 152 2.74 -20.48 -13.61
C ILE A 152 3.83 -21.55 -13.83
N SER A 153 4.61 -21.89 -12.81
CA SER A 153 5.64 -22.94 -12.90
C SER A 153 5.08 -24.31 -13.26
N ARG A 154 3.87 -24.65 -12.79
CA ARG A 154 3.20 -25.89 -13.19
C ARG A 154 2.74 -25.86 -14.65
N LEU A 155 2.18 -24.74 -15.10
CA LEU A 155 1.75 -24.56 -16.50
C LEU A 155 2.92 -24.65 -17.49
N LEU A 156 4.05 -24.02 -17.15
CA LEU A 156 5.31 -24.12 -17.90
C LEU A 156 5.78 -25.57 -18.05
N ASN A 157 5.61 -26.38 -17.01
CA ASN A 157 6.06 -27.79 -16.98
C ASN A 157 5.04 -28.79 -17.54
N SER A 158 3.76 -28.43 -17.71
CA SER A 158 2.68 -29.39 -18.02
C SER A 158 2.30 -29.51 -19.50
N THR A 159 2.76 -28.59 -20.36
CA THR A 159 2.18 -28.44 -21.70
C THR A 159 3.30 -28.48 -22.74
N LEU A 160 3.19 -29.39 -23.73
CA LEU A 160 4.18 -29.56 -24.80
C LEU A 160 4.06 -28.52 -25.93
N ASN A 161 3.02 -27.67 -25.90
CA ASN A 161 2.83 -26.62 -26.90
C ASN A 161 3.16 -25.24 -26.31
N PRO A 162 4.30 -24.62 -26.70
CA PRO A 162 4.75 -23.34 -26.13
C PRO A 162 3.74 -22.21 -26.30
N ASP A 163 2.99 -22.18 -27.41
CA ASP A 163 2.01 -21.12 -27.68
C ASP A 163 0.82 -21.19 -26.70
N GLU A 164 0.38 -22.40 -26.37
CA GLU A 164 -0.71 -22.63 -25.41
C GLU A 164 -0.27 -22.25 -23.98
N VAL A 165 0.99 -22.53 -23.63
CA VAL A 165 1.55 -22.15 -22.33
C VAL A 165 1.56 -20.64 -22.16
N VAL A 166 2.06 -19.93 -23.17
CA VAL A 166 2.16 -18.47 -23.17
C VAL A 166 0.78 -17.84 -23.01
N GLY A 167 -0.21 -18.27 -23.79
CA GLY A 167 -1.59 -17.78 -23.67
C GLY A 167 -2.19 -18.00 -22.28
N ARG A 168 -1.95 -19.17 -21.67
CA ARG A 168 -2.41 -19.46 -20.29
C ARG A 168 -1.70 -18.61 -19.24
N ILE A 169 -0.40 -18.34 -19.40
CA ILE A 169 0.35 -17.47 -18.48
C ILE A 169 -0.22 -16.05 -18.51
N VAL A 170 -0.42 -15.49 -19.71
CA VAL A 170 -0.99 -14.15 -19.88
C VAL A 170 -2.40 -14.08 -19.27
N ALA A 171 -3.21 -15.12 -19.42
CA ALA A 171 -4.53 -15.19 -18.79
C ALA A 171 -4.46 -15.23 -17.25
N GLU A 172 -3.60 -16.09 -16.67
CA GLU A 172 -3.43 -16.18 -15.22
C GLU A 172 -2.87 -14.90 -14.60
N LEU A 173 -1.95 -14.22 -15.31
CA LEU A 173 -1.47 -12.89 -14.92
C LEU A 173 -2.59 -11.87 -14.97
N GLY A 174 -3.39 -11.88 -16.03
CA GLY A 174 -4.56 -11.02 -16.17
C GLY A 174 -5.54 -11.14 -15.01
N TYR A 175 -5.92 -12.37 -14.66
CA TYR A 175 -6.78 -12.64 -13.52
C TYR A 175 -6.12 -12.29 -12.18
N GLY A 176 -4.85 -12.63 -12.01
CA GLY A 176 -4.10 -12.39 -10.77
C GLY A 176 -3.90 -10.92 -10.47
N LEU A 177 -3.62 -10.11 -11.50
CA LEU A 177 -3.42 -8.67 -11.41
C LEU A 177 -4.72 -7.87 -11.49
N ARG A 178 -5.84 -8.53 -11.86
CA ARG A 178 -7.14 -7.89 -12.08
C ARG A 178 -7.07 -6.74 -13.10
N CYS A 179 -6.28 -6.93 -14.15
CA CYS A 179 -6.24 -5.97 -15.25
C CYS A 179 -7.33 -6.27 -16.28
N ASP A 180 -7.60 -5.29 -17.13
CA ASP A 180 -8.60 -5.40 -18.19
C ASP A 180 -8.09 -6.22 -19.39
N ARG A 181 -6.79 -6.15 -19.60
CA ARG A 181 -6.08 -6.79 -20.70
C ARG A 181 -4.68 -7.12 -20.22
N SER A 182 -4.19 -8.28 -20.63
CA SER A 182 -2.77 -8.61 -20.51
C SER A 182 -2.23 -9.03 -21.87
N ILE A 183 -1.02 -8.58 -22.19
CA ILE A 183 -0.39 -8.82 -23.50
C ILE A 183 1.03 -9.29 -23.27
N LEU A 184 1.46 -10.34 -23.97
CA LEU A 184 2.88 -10.65 -24.13
C LEU A 184 3.33 -10.23 -25.52
N VAL A 185 4.36 -9.40 -25.59
CA VAL A 185 4.98 -8.93 -26.83
C VAL A 185 6.41 -9.43 -26.96
N ASP A 186 6.82 -9.77 -28.18
CA ASP A 186 8.20 -10.06 -28.57
C ASP A 186 8.83 -8.82 -29.20
N LEU A 187 9.88 -8.30 -28.58
CA LEU A 187 10.55 -7.05 -28.95
C LEU A 187 11.81 -7.28 -29.82
N ARG A 188 12.03 -8.52 -30.28
CA ARG A 188 13.16 -8.87 -31.17
C ARG A 188 12.88 -8.49 -32.63
N ASP A 189 11.62 -8.53 -33.04
CA ASP A 189 11.19 -8.19 -34.39
C ASP A 189 10.76 -6.71 -34.51
N ASP A 190 10.78 -6.19 -35.74
CA ASP A 190 10.19 -4.89 -36.09
C ASP A 190 9.35 -5.03 -37.37
N PRO A 191 8.01 -4.85 -37.32
CA PRO A 191 7.22 -4.43 -36.15
C PRO A 191 7.18 -5.48 -35.04
N VAL A 192 6.88 -5.04 -33.82
CA VAL A 192 6.76 -5.85 -32.60
C VAL A 192 5.67 -6.90 -32.79
N THR A 193 6.00 -8.15 -32.47
CA THR A 193 5.07 -9.28 -32.59
C THR A 193 4.31 -9.46 -31.27
N ILE A 194 2.98 -9.48 -31.32
CA ILE A 194 2.16 -9.83 -30.17
C ILE A 194 2.07 -11.36 -30.10
N LEU A 195 2.65 -11.95 -29.06
CA LEU A 195 2.68 -13.40 -28.86
C LEU A 195 1.38 -13.94 -28.27
N ALA A 196 0.79 -13.20 -27.32
CA ALA A 196 -0.48 -13.56 -26.72
C ALA A 196 -1.22 -12.34 -26.18
N VAL A 197 -2.54 -12.43 -26.20
CA VAL A 197 -3.47 -11.43 -25.66
C VAL A 197 -4.49 -12.16 -24.81
N TRP A 198 -4.79 -11.58 -23.65
CA TRP A 198 -5.93 -11.94 -22.85
C TRP A 198 -6.73 -10.67 -22.54
N ASP A 199 -8.05 -10.78 -22.67
CA ASP A 199 -9.00 -9.71 -22.35
C ASP A 199 -9.94 -10.17 -21.24
N TYR A 200 -10.31 -9.26 -20.35
CA TYR A 200 -11.28 -9.54 -19.30
C TYR A 200 -12.66 -9.83 -19.92
N PRO A 201 -13.33 -10.95 -19.61
CA PRO A 201 -14.53 -11.39 -20.33
C PRO A 201 -15.70 -10.39 -20.31
N GLU A 202 -15.80 -9.58 -19.25
CA GLU A 202 -16.91 -8.65 -19.04
C GLU A 202 -16.65 -7.27 -19.64
N ARG A 203 -15.45 -7.01 -20.16
CA ARG A 203 -15.06 -5.70 -20.69
C ARG A 203 -14.85 -5.79 -22.20
N ARG A 204 -15.58 -4.96 -22.95
CA ARG A 204 -15.32 -4.80 -24.39
C ARG A 204 -14.18 -3.81 -24.58
N LEU A 205 -13.05 -4.32 -25.06
CA LEU A 205 -11.88 -3.52 -25.37
C LEU A 205 -11.69 -3.42 -26.88
N LEU A 206 -11.01 -2.36 -27.32
CA LEU A 206 -10.69 -2.18 -28.74
C LEU A 206 -9.75 -3.32 -29.20
N PRO A 207 -10.03 -3.95 -30.36
CA PRO A 207 -9.15 -5.00 -30.89
C PRO A 207 -7.78 -4.41 -31.23
N LEU A 208 -6.74 -5.22 -31.00
CA LEU A 208 -5.36 -4.90 -31.34
C LEU A 208 -5.03 -5.23 -32.81
N GLU A 209 -5.90 -5.97 -33.48
CA GLU A 209 -5.72 -6.40 -34.88
C GLU A 209 -5.55 -5.20 -35.81
N GLY A 210 -4.52 -5.26 -36.67
CA GLY A 210 -4.19 -4.20 -37.64
C GLY A 210 -3.44 -3.00 -37.07
N ARG A 211 -3.15 -2.96 -35.76
CA ARG A 211 -2.32 -1.91 -35.15
C ARG A 211 -0.88 -2.38 -35.04
N GLN A 212 0.00 -1.84 -35.87
CA GLN A 212 1.43 -2.12 -35.79
C GLN A 212 2.07 -1.25 -34.72
N ILE A 213 2.96 -1.85 -33.94
CA ILE A 213 3.81 -1.16 -32.98
C ILE A 213 5.24 -1.37 -33.44
N TYR A 214 6.01 -0.29 -33.55
CA TYR A 214 7.40 -0.40 -33.94
C TYR A 214 8.28 -0.53 -32.71
N ARG A 215 9.39 -1.26 -32.85
CA ARG A 215 10.35 -1.47 -31.76
C ARG A 215 10.92 -0.14 -31.25
N THR A 216 11.04 0.85 -32.12
CA THR A 216 11.52 2.20 -31.78
C THR A 216 10.66 2.90 -30.73
N TYR A 217 9.36 2.60 -30.64
CA TYR A 217 8.47 3.19 -29.63
C TYR A 217 8.81 2.67 -28.24
N TRP A 218 9.39 1.48 -28.14
CA TRP A 218 9.77 0.86 -26.88
C TRP A 218 11.17 1.20 -26.39
N GLN A 219 11.97 1.98 -27.16
CA GLN A 219 13.39 2.14 -26.87
C GLN A 219 13.65 2.72 -25.48
N ASN A 220 12.89 3.75 -25.08
CA ASN A 220 13.00 4.35 -23.75
C ASN A 220 12.71 3.34 -22.62
N ILE A 221 11.74 2.47 -22.83
CA ILE A 221 11.33 1.44 -21.88
C ILE A 221 12.37 0.31 -21.81
N ILE A 222 12.89 -0.11 -22.96
CA ILE A 222 13.95 -1.13 -23.05
C ILE A 222 15.21 -0.65 -22.32
N ASP A 223 15.63 0.59 -22.54
CA ASP A 223 16.82 1.17 -21.89
C ASP A 223 16.67 1.20 -20.37
N MET A 224 15.47 1.53 -19.89
CA MET A 224 15.13 1.51 -18.47
C MET A 224 15.09 0.08 -17.89
N PHE A 225 14.61 -0.91 -18.64
CA PHE A 225 14.61 -2.31 -18.22
C PHE A 225 16.01 -2.91 -18.10
N MET A 226 16.91 -2.56 -19.04
CA MET A 226 18.30 -2.99 -18.98
C MET A 226 19.04 -2.46 -17.74
N GLN A 227 18.50 -1.43 -17.08
CA GLN A 227 19.01 -0.90 -15.80
C GLN A 227 18.38 -1.59 -14.57
N GLY A 228 17.60 -2.66 -14.76
CA GLY A 228 16.99 -3.46 -13.69
C GLY A 228 15.65 -2.97 -13.18
N GLY A 229 14.97 -2.09 -13.92
CA GLY A 229 13.64 -1.56 -13.55
C GLY A 229 12.47 -2.40 -14.09
N ALA A 230 11.36 -2.40 -13.35
CA ALA A 230 10.02 -2.57 -13.93
C ALA A 230 9.41 -1.17 -14.07
N SER A 231 8.54 -0.95 -15.07
CA SER A 231 7.87 0.33 -15.26
C SER A 231 6.42 0.24 -14.87
N TYR A 232 5.91 1.31 -14.27
CA TYR A 232 4.49 1.57 -14.22
C TYR A 232 4.25 2.89 -14.93
N LEU A 233 3.51 2.85 -16.04
CA LEU A 233 3.14 4.04 -16.77
C LEU A 233 1.69 4.37 -16.47
N GLN A 234 1.46 5.52 -15.86
CA GLN A 234 0.12 6.08 -15.72
C GLN A 234 -0.07 7.14 -16.81
N MET A 235 -1.11 6.97 -17.64
CA MET A 235 -1.40 7.88 -18.74
C MET A 235 -2.08 9.13 -18.15
N GLY A 236 -1.29 10.17 -17.89
CA GLY A 236 -1.80 11.48 -17.48
C GLY A 236 -2.25 12.31 -18.68
N VAL A 237 -3.16 13.28 -18.46
CA VAL A 237 -3.70 14.14 -19.53
C VAL A 237 -2.73 15.25 -19.97
N HIS A 238 -1.54 15.36 -19.38
CA HIS A 238 -0.70 16.57 -19.45
C HIS A 238 0.79 16.30 -19.68
N ASP A 239 1.15 15.60 -20.75
CA ASP A 239 2.51 15.75 -21.31
C ASP A 239 2.43 16.54 -22.64
N PRO A 240 3.18 17.66 -22.79
CA PRO A 240 3.12 18.50 -23.98
C PRO A 240 3.72 17.84 -25.24
N GLN A 241 4.42 16.72 -25.09
CA GLN A 241 4.86 15.86 -26.18
C GLN A 241 4.73 14.39 -25.76
N PRO A 242 3.61 13.71 -26.10
CA PRO A 242 3.48 12.28 -25.83
C PRO A 242 4.55 11.49 -26.61
N ASP A 243 5.20 10.56 -25.92
CA ASP A 243 6.06 9.55 -26.54
C ASP A 243 5.22 8.75 -27.58
N PRO A 244 5.75 8.39 -28.76
CA PRO A 244 5.08 7.49 -29.71
C PRO A 244 4.40 6.25 -29.06
N LEU A 245 4.98 5.71 -28.00
CA LEU A 245 4.38 4.62 -27.23
C LEU A 245 3.11 5.06 -26.49
N GLN A 246 3.13 6.25 -25.87
CA GLN A 246 1.98 6.83 -25.19
C GLN A 246 0.86 7.14 -26.18
N ASP A 247 1.18 7.69 -27.35
CA ASP A 247 0.19 7.93 -28.42
C ASP A 247 -0.48 6.62 -28.87
N TRP A 248 0.32 5.57 -29.06
CA TRP A 248 -0.20 4.26 -29.39
C TRP A 248 -1.11 3.71 -28.28
N MET A 249 -0.70 3.81 -27.00
CA MET A 249 -1.51 3.38 -25.85
C MET A 249 -2.81 4.18 -25.72
N HIS A 250 -2.78 5.48 -25.96
CA HIS A 250 -3.99 6.31 -26.00
C HIS A 250 -4.95 5.89 -27.11
N SER A 251 -4.42 5.48 -28.27
CA SER A 251 -5.26 5.00 -29.38
C SER A 251 -6.10 3.77 -29.01
N ILE A 252 -5.66 2.97 -28.04
CA ILE A 252 -6.35 1.77 -27.53
C ILE A 252 -7.02 2.01 -26.16
N GLU A 253 -7.21 3.27 -25.76
CA GLU A 253 -7.89 3.67 -24.52
C GLU A 253 -7.23 3.11 -23.23
N ILE A 254 -5.92 2.87 -23.25
CA ILE A 254 -5.18 2.49 -22.04
C ILE A 254 -5.08 3.71 -21.10
N MET A 255 -5.46 3.52 -19.84
CA MET A 255 -5.36 4.54 -18.79
C MET A 255 -4.11 4.35 -17.91
N SER A 256 -3.69 3.10 -17.74
CA SER A 256 -2.52 2.72 -16.96
C SER A 256 -2.01 1.39 -17.49
N VAL A 257 -0.70 1.20 -17.48
CA VAL A 257 -0.09 -0.06 -17.90
C VAL A 257 1.06 -0.42 -16.96
N LEU A 258 1.12 -1.70 -16.59
CA LEU A 258 2.23 -2.28 -15.84
C LEU A 258 3.13 -3.01 -16.83
N LEU A 259 4.39 -2.62 -16.86
CA LEU A 259 5.35 -3.01 -17.86
C LEU A 259 6.43 -3.86 -17.20
N VAL A 260 6.39 -5.18 -17.42
CA VAL A 260 7.31 -6.14 -16.79
C VAL A 260 8.19 -6.80 -17.85
N PRO A 261 9.54 -6.67 -17.75
CA PRO A 261 10.44 -7.32 -18.69
C PRO A 261 10.49 -8.83 -18.47
N LEU A 262 10.51 -9.60 -19.56
CA LEU A 262 10.72 -11.04 -19.54
C LEU A 262 12.12 -11.35 -20.07
N PHE A 263 12.95 -11.95 -19.21
CA PHE A 263 14.28 -12.44 -19.57
C PHE A 263 14.30 -13.97 -19.57
N ILE A 264 14.91 -14.58 -20.60
CA ILE A 264 15.26 -16.01 -20.58
C ILE A 264 16.75 -16.10 -20.82
N GLN A 265 17.47 -16.76 -19.91
CA GLN A 265 18.93 -16.93 -20.01
C GLN A 265 19.68 -15.60 -20.22
N GLU A 266 19.26 -14.54 -19.51
CA GLU A 266 19.80 -13.16 -19.62
C GLU A 266 19.52 -12.45 -20.96
N GLU A 267 18.80 -13.07 -21.89
CA GLU A 267 18.31 -12.42 -23.10
C GLU A 267 16.91 -11.84 -22.87
N PHE A 268 16.75 -10.57 -23.21
CA PHE A 268 15.46 -9.88 -23.21
C PHE A 268 14.59 -10.40 -24.35
N LEU A 269 13.50 -11.08 -24.02
CA LEU A 269 12.57 -11.63 -25.00
C LEU A 269 11.43 -10.68 -25.32
N GLY A 270 11.01 -9.90 -24.34
CA GLY A 270 9.73 -9.24 -24.47
C GLY A 270 9.20 -8.69 -23.17
N GLN A 271 7.92 -8.36 -23.21
CA GLN A 271 7.28 -7.61 -22.14
C GLN A 271 5.84 -8.04 -21.92
N LEU A 272 5.46 -8.05 -20.65
CA LEU A 272 4.07 -8.18 -20.23
C LEU A 272 3.49 -6.79 -19.97
N CYS A 273 2.37 -6.51 -20.61
CA CYS A 273 1.53 -5.33 -20.40
C CYS A 273 0.23 -5.74 -19.68
#